data_AF-A0A937BG01-F1
#
_entry.id   AF-A0A937BG01-F1
#
_cell.length_a   1.000
_cell.length_b   1.000
_cell.length_c   1.000
_cell.angle_alpha   90.00
_cell.angle_beta   90.00
_cell.angle_gamma   90.00
#
_symmetry.space_group_name_H-M   'P 1'
#
loop_
_entity.id
_entity.type
_entity.pdbx_description
1 polymer ?
#
loop_
_entity_poly.entity_id
_entity_poly.type
_entity_poly.pdbx_seq_one_letter_code
_entity_poly.pdbx_strand_id
1 'polypeptide(L)'
;MEGELQRVPRYRNSTSTVLLFCALTAALSASAQHPHWRTTIGPVERNGHHLILLSPEVVARSQASLNDIRLLAPDSTLVPYLTRTEPERVSEVRAVPFSILRNERVGKRTVVEFEVPAGTLMDGFELGIRNAQVNKSARITGSDDRTHWFMVKDEGLALSGDGAARGLRWMDLPLSDHRYYRIELNDSLTAPVQVLGVGHTVQARSEGQYVSAGNVRWDRHEEKGRTVFRIYGDHPLVIDRLRYTTSDTLPYQRQAELATMRSALAHRTQTPQGAAHLARTSAHAPWPPTNAR
;
A
#
# COMPACT_ATOMS: atom_id res chain seq x y z
N MET A 1 53.31 69.75 4.20
CA MET A 1 53.94 68.59 4.87
C MET A 1 53.75 68.79 6.35
N GLU A 2 52.79 68.09 6.96
CA GLU A 2 52.81 67.69 8.37
C GLU A 2 51.64 66.73 8.56
N GLY A 3 51.96 65.50 8.97
CA GLY A 3 51.04 64.38 9.04
C GLY A 3 50.41 64.26 10.42
N GLU A 4 49.09 64.09 10.45
CA GLU A 4 48.33 63.88 11.68
C GLU A 4 48.23 62.37 11.99
N LEU A 5 48.70 62.01 13.18
CA LEU A 5 48.82 60.64 13.67
C LEU A 5 47.48 60.09 14.20
N GLN A 6 47.20 58.84 13.80
CA GLN A 6 46.06 58.01 14.17
C GLN A 6 45.84 57.88 15.70
N ARG A 7 44.57 57.86 16.12
CA ARG A 7 44.11 57.09 17.28
C ARG A 7 42.97 56.16 16.86
N VAL A 8 43.22 54.85 16.92
CA VAL A 8 42.18 53.82 16.77
C VAL A 8 41.62 53.47 18.15
N PRO A 9 40.31 53.52 18.38
CA PRO A 9 39.73 53.12 19.66
C PRO A 9 39.76 51.60 19.83
N ARG A 10 40.28 51.14 20.98
CA ARG A 10 40.22 49.73 21.40
C ARG A 10 38.77 49.35 21.72
N TYR A 11 38.17 48.54 20.85
CA TYR A 11 36.89 47.88 21.10
C TYR A 11 37.05 46.88 22.25
N ARG A 12 36.37 47.15 23.36
CA ARG A 12 36.37 46.32 24.57
C ARG A 12 35.36 45.18 24.38
N ASN A 13 35.90 43.97 24.26
CA ASN A 13 35.27 42.65 24.07
C ASN A 13 33.77 42.57 24.44
N SER A 14 32.89 42.62 23.43
CA SER A 14 31.45 42.36 23.51
C SER A 14 31.07 40.87 23.48
N THR A 15 32.06 39.98 23.37
CA THR A 15 31.86 38.53 23.21
C THR A 15 31.25 37.88 24.45
N SER A 16 31.56 38.38 25.65
CA SER A 16 31.04 37.81 26.90
C SER A 16 29.55 38.08 27.10
N THR A 17 29.07 39.25 26.69
CA THR A 17 27.64 39.63 26.80
C THR A 17 26.78 38.89 25.78
N VAL A 18 27.29 38.63 24.58
CA VAL A 18 26.58 37.86 23.54
C VAL A 18 26.47 36.38 23.95
N LEU A 19 27.52 35.80 24.51
CA LEU A 19 27.49 34.41 25.00
C LEU A 19 26.50 34.24 26.16
N LEU A 20 26.43 35.20 27.10
CA LEU A 20 25.47 35.17 28.20
C LEU A 20 24.03 35.31 27.70
N PHE A 21 23.78 36.16 26.69
CA PHE A 21 22.46 36.34 26.09
C PHE A 21 22.00 35.09 25.32
N CYS A 22 22.90 34.44 24.57
CA CYS A 22 22.62 33.16 23.90
C CYS A 22 22.37 32.00 24.89
N ALA A 23 23.08 31.97 26.02
CA ALA A 23 22.85 30.97 27.07
C ALA A 23 21.49 31.18 27.76
N LEU A 24 21.07 32.43 27.96
CA LEU A 24 19.79 32.74 28.60
C LEU A 24 18.59 32.45 27.67
N THR A 25 18.71 32.68 26.35
CA THR A 25 17.67 32.31 25.38
C THR A 25 17.57 30.80 25.20
N ALA A 26 18.69 30.06 25.28
CA ALA A 26 18.68 28.60 25.27
C ALA A 26 18.02 28.01 26.54
N ALA A 27 18.26 28.61 27.72
CA ALA A 27 17.65 28.17 28.98
C ALA A 27 16.14 28.42 29.05
N LEU A 28 15.65 29.53 28.48
CA LEU A 28 14.21 29.84 28.42
C LEU A 28 13.45 28.99 27.39
N SER A 29 14.13 28.48 26.36
CA SER A 29 13.55 27.58 25.35
C SER A 29 13.50 26.11 25.80
N ALA A 30 14.16 25.78 26.91
CA ALA A 30 14.19 24.43 27.50
C ALA A 30 13.01 24.16 28.45
N SER A 31 11.88 24.85 28.27
CA SER A 31 10.62 24.39 28.86
C SER A 31 10.26 23.08 28.18
N ALA A 32 10.53 21.98 28.87
CA ALA A 32 10.09 20.65 28.46
C ALA A 32 8.61 20.73 28.07
N GLN A 33 8.27 20.30 26.86
CA GLN A 33 6.90 20.26 26.38
C GLN A 33 6.14 19.29 27.29
N HIS A 34 5.45 19.83 28.30
CA HIS A 34 4.51 19.05 29.07
C HIS A 34 3.41 18.62 28.09
N PRO A 35 3.25 17.31 27.86
CA PRO A 35 2.26 16.88 26.91
C PRO A 35 0.88 17.24 27.46
N HIS A 36 0.09 17.89 26.63
CA HIS A 36 -1.27 18.31 26.96
C HIS A 36 -2.21 17.11 27.17
N TRP A 37 -1.80 15.93 26.70
CA TRP A 37 -2.54 14.69 26.84
C TRP A 37 -1.58 13.49 26.88
N ARG A 38 -1.93 12.46 27.65
CA ARG A 38 -1.18 11.21 27.77
C ARG A 38 -2.16 10.04 27.85
N THR A 39 -1.71 8.88 27.36
CA THR A 39 -2.41 7.61 27.56
C THR A 39 -1.40 6.50 27.82
N THR A 40 -1.86 5.39 28.39
CA THR A 40 -1.05 4.19 28.63
C THR A 40 -1.34 3.15 27.56
N ILE A 41 -0.28 2.53 27.05
CA ILE A 41 -0.39 1.31 26.26
C ILE A 41 -0.34 0.08 27.19
N GLY A 42 -0.79 -1.07 26.69
CA GLY A 42 -0.74 -2.34 27.43
C GLY A 42 0.68 -2.75 27.83
N PRO A 43 0.83 -3.71 28.75
CA PRO A 43 2.13 -4.16 29.22
C PRO A 43 2.97 -4.80 28.10
N VAL A 44 4.29 -4.68 28.22
CA VAL A 44 5.25 -5.33 27.31
C VAL A 44 5.48 -6.77 27.79
N GLU A 45 4.85 -7.74 27.12
CA GLU A 45 4.90 -9.15 27.55
C GLU A 45 6.22 -9.86 27.24
N ARG A 46 6.95 -9.40 26.23
CA ARG A 46 8.15 -10.06 25.70
C ARG A 46 9.14 -9.05 25.14
N ASN A 47 10.43 -9.33 25.26
CA ASN A 47 11.48 -8.46 24.70
C ASN A 47 11.45 -8.49 23.16
N GLY A 48 11.77 -7.36 22.52
CA GLY A 48 11.95 -7.26 21.07
C GLY A 48 11.24 -6.05 20.45
N HIS A 49 11.00 -6.13 19.13
CA HIS A 49 10.22 -5.12 18.42
C HIS A 49 8.71 -5.32 18.64
N HIS A 50 8.00 -4.22 18.83
CA HIS A 50 6.55 -4.21 19.02
C HIS A 50 5.88 -3.38 17.94
N LEU A 51 4.77 -3.91 17.41
CA LEU A 51 3.83 -3.13 16.63
C LEU A 51 2.81 -2.54 17.59
N ILE A 52 2.79 -1.22 17.73
CA ILE A 52 1.81 -0.49 18.53
C ILE A 52 0.84 0.18 17.55
N LEU A 53 -0.41 -0.27 17.55
CA LEU A 53 -1.47 0.38 16.77
C LEU A 53 -1.90 1.65 17.49
N LEU A 54 -1.80 2.80 16.81
CA LEU A 54 -2.30 4.06 17.35
C LEU A 54 -3.83 4.02 17.37
N SER A 55 -4.42 4.27 18.54
CA SER A 55 -5.88 4.33 18.65
C SER A 55 -6.44 5.58 17.95
N PRO A 56 -7.71 5.57 17.52
CA PRO A 56 -8.35 6.76 16.93
C PRO A 56 -8.21 8.02 17.80
N GLU A 57 -8.29 7.88 19.13
CA GLU A 57 -8.10 9.00 20.05
C GLU A 57 -6.69 9.60 19.99
N VAL A 58 -5.65 8.74 19.94
CA VAL A 58 -4.25 9.20 19.83
C VAL A 58 -4.07 9.97 18.52
N VAL A 59 -4.49 9.38 17.40
CA VAL A 59 -4.33 9.99 16.08
C VAL A 59 -5.07 11.33 16.00
N ALA A 60 -6.30 11.40 16.52
CA ALA A 60 -7.10 12.61 16.43
C ALA A 60 -6.65 13.77 17.34
N ARG A 61 -5.83 13.48 18.35
CA ARG A 61 -5.18 14.50 19.18
C ARG A 61 -3.77 14.85 18.70
N SER A 62 -3.25 14.11 17.71
CA SER A 62 -1.89 14.28 17.18
C SER A 62 -1.86 15.24 16.00
N GLN A 63 -0.67 15.75 15.69
CA GLN A 63 -0.41 16.42 14.42
C GLN A 63 -0.48 15.43 13.25
N ALA A 64 -0.82 15.91 12.05
CA ALA A 64 -0.89 15.06 10.86
C ALA A 64 0.43 14.32 10.55
N SER A 65 1.58 14.88 10.96
CA SER A 65 2.90 14.26 10.79
C SER A 65 3.24 13.22 11.87
N LEU A 66 2.45 13.14 12.95
CA LEU A 66 2.68 12.30 14.13
C LEU A 66 4.00 12.57 14.87
N ASN A 67 4.69 13.66 14.55
CA ASN A 67 6.00 14.02 15.12
C ASN A 67 5.90 14.59 16.54
N ASP A 68 4.70 14.79 17.06
CA ASP A 68 4.38 15.21 18.42
C ASP A 68 4.18 14.04 19.40
N ILE A 69 4.10 12.81 18.89
CA ILE A 69 4.00 11.60 19.71
C ILE A 69 5.33 11.35 20.43
N ARG A 70 5.26 10.94 21.69
CA ARG A 70 6.42 10.51 22.49
C ARG A 70 6.04 9.22 23.21
N LEU A 71 6.88 8.19 23.08
CA LEU A 71 6.74 6.96 23.87
C LEU A 71 7.69 7.03 25.06
N LEU A 72 7.15 6.80 26.26
CA LEU A 72 7.91 6.83 27.51
C LEU A 72 7.86 5.47 28.17
N ALA A 73 9.01 5.00 28.67
CA ALA A 73 9.11 3.88 29.57
C ALA A 73 8.58 4.25 30.98
N PRO A 74 8.31 3.27 31.86
CA PRO A 74 7.81 3.55 33.22
C PRO A 74 8.70 4.48 34.05
N ASP A 75 10.00 4.50 33.78
CA ASP A 75 11.00 5.39 34.39
C ASP A 75 11.06 6.79 33.74
N SER A 76 10.12 7.10 32.84
CA SER A 76 10.06 8.33 32.03
C SER A 76 11.17 8.47 30.97
N THR A 77 11.93 7.42 30.68
CA THR A 77 12.90 7.42 29.60
C THR A 77 12.19 7.41 28.24
N LEU A 78 12.67 8.21 27.27
CA LEU A 78 12.14 8.18 25.90
C LEU A 78 12.50 6.88 25.18
N VAL A 79 11.49 6.24 24.60
CA VAL A 79 11.65 5.00 23.81
C VAL A 79 11.61 5.37 22.32
N PRO A 80 12.66 5.04 21.54
CA PRO A 80 12.68 5.31 20.11
C PRO A 80 11.69 4.41 19.35
N TYR A 81 11.11 4.93 18.28
CA TYR A 81 10.15 4.20 17.44
C TYR A 81 10.22 4.67 15.99
N LEU A 82 9.60 3.90 15.09
CA LEU A 82 9.36 4.27 13.70
C LEU A 82 7.85 4.31 13.45
N THR A 83 7.38 5.34 12.77
CA THR A 83 5.98 5.43 12.33
C THR A 83 5.79 4.74 11.00
N ARG A 84 4.65 4.07 10.83
CA ARG A 84 4.24 3.45 9.58
C ARG A 84 2.76 3.71 9.36
N THR A 85 2.41 4.18 8.17
CA THR A 85 1.03 4.34 7.73
C THR A 85 0.77 3.32 6.63
N GLU A 86 -0.36 2.62 6.72
CA GLU A 86 -0.79 1.70 5.67
C GLU A 86 -1.47 2.50 4.54
N PRO A 87 -1.14 2.24 3.27
CA PRO A 87 -1.82 2.91 2.16
C PRO A 87 -3.28 2.48 2.07
N GLU A 88 -4.14 3.36 1.55
CA GLU A 88 -5.57 3.11 1.35
C GLU A 88 -5.85 1.85 0.52
N ARG A 89 -4.96 1.59 -0.45
CA ARG A 89 -4.95 0.38 -1.29
C ARG A 89 -3.56 -0.22 -1.31
N VAL A 90 -3.51 -1.52 -1.09
CA VAL A 90 -2.31 -2.33 -1.28
C VAL A 90 -2.47 -3.06 -2.61
N SER A 91 -1.59 -2.77 -3.56
CA SER A 91 -1.44 -3.58 -4.77
C SER A 91 -0.32 -4.59 -4.52
N GLU A 92 -0.68 -5.85 -4.42
CA GLU A 92 0.28 -6.95 -4.36
C GLU A 92 0.33 -7.66 -5.70
N VAL A 93 1.54 -7.88 -6.17
CA VAL A 93 1.82 -8.68 -7.36
C VAL A 93 2.05 -10.11 -6.89
N ARG A 94 1.10 -11.01 -7.15
CA ARG A 94 1.16 -12.41 -6.70
C ARG A 94 1.39 -13.34 -7.88
N ALA A 95 2.42 -14.16 -7.80
CA ALA A 95 2.62 -15.28 -8.71
C ALA A 95 1.65 -16.42 -8.35
N VAL A 96 0.90 -16.88 -9.34
CA VAL A 96 -0.04 -18.00 -9.26
C VAL A 96 0.51 -19.13 -10.13
N PRO A 97 1.14 -20.16 -9.53
CA PRO A 97 1.67 -21.28 -10.30
C PRO A 97 0.53 -22.14 -10.83
N PHE A 98 0.69 -22.65 -12.05
CA PHE A 98 -0.15 -23.69 -12.62
C PHE A 98 0.40 -25.08 -12.25
N SER A 99 -0.49 -26.07 -12.21
CA SER A 99 -0.13 -27.45 -11.92
C SER A 99 0.57 -28.07 -13.13
N ILE A 100 1.87 -28.33 -13.03
CA ILE A 100 2.61 -29.05 -14.08
C ILE A 100 2.26 -30.54 -14.01
N LEU A 101 1.71 -31.06 -15.09
CA LEU A 101 1.34 -32.46 -15.25
C LEU A 101 2.45 -33.29 -15.91
N ARG A 102 3.27 -32.63 -16.74
CA ARG A 102 4.39 -33.25 -17.47
C ARG A 102 5.48 -32.22 -17.71
N ASN A 103 6.74 -32.63 -17.55
CA ASN A 103 7.91 -31.80 -17.88
C ASN A 103 9.09 -32.74 -18.16
N GLU A 104 9.29 -33.10 -19.41
CA GLU A 104 10.31 -34.06 -19.80
C GLU A 104 10.81 -33.84 -21.22
N ARG A 105 11.92 -34.51 -21.55
CA ARG A 105 12.43 -34.54 -22.92
C ARG A 105 11.85 -35.74 -23.67
N VAL A 106 11.28 -35.49 -24.85
CA VAL A 106 10.79 -36.50 -25.78
C VAL A 106 11.51 -36.32 -27.11
N GLY A 107 12.50 -37.17 -27.39
CA GLY A 107 13.33 -37.06 -28.59
C GLY A 107 14.05 -35.71 -28.68
N LYS A 108 13.73 -34.93 -29.71
CA LYS A 108 14.28 -33.58 -29.95
C LYS A 108 13.37 -32.47 -29.45
N ARG A 109 12.53 -32.74 -28.45
CA ARG A 109 11.62 -31.76 -27.86
C ARG A 109 11.66 -31.81 -26.35
N THR A 110 11.47 -30.66 -25.72
CA THR A 110 11.07 -30.56 -24.31
C THR A 110 9.57 -30.35 -24.27
N VAL A 111 8.85 -31.23 -23.60
CA VAL A 111 7.38 -31.23 -23.51
C VAL A 111 6.97 -30.85 -22.10
N VAL A 112 6.19 -29.78 -21.98
CA VAL A 112 5.61 -29.33 -20.73
C VAL A 112 4.10 -29.32 -20.86
N GLU A 113 3.39 -30.06 -20.01
CA GLU A 113 1.93 -30.01 -19.90
C GLU A 113 1.55 -29.43 -18.55
N PHE A 114 0.56 -28.54 -18.53
CA PHE A 114 0.05 -27.96 -17.30
C PHE A 114 -1.47 -27.81 -17.34
N GLU A 115 -2.06 -27.80 -16.15
CA GLU A 115 -3.49 -27.60 -15.93
C GLU A 115 -3.76 -26.20 -15.39
N VAL A 116 -4.86 -25.63 -15.85
CA VAL A 116 -5.36 -24.31 -15.48
C VAL A 116 -6.67 -24.50 -14.71
N PRO A 117 -6.99 -23.64 -13.71
CA PRO A 117 -8.26 -23.74 -13.00
C PRO A 117 -9.46 -23.71 -13.94
N ALA A 118 -10.46 -24.56 -13.68
CA ALA A 118 -11.64 -24.68 -14.53
C ALA A 118 -12.37 -23.33 -14.71
N GLY A 119 -12.77 -23.03 -15.95
CA GLY A 119 -13.46 -21.78 -16.29
C GLY A 119 -12.55 -20.54 -16.42
N THR A 120 -11.23 -20.72 -16.36
CA THR A 120 -10.28 -19.62 -16.60
C THR A 120 -10.15 -19.34 -18.09
N LEU A 121 -10.41 -18.10 -18.49
CA LEU A 121 -9.99 -17.61 -19.81
C LEU A 121 -8.51 -17.23 -19.77
N MET A 122 -7.73 -17.75 -20.71
CA MET A 122 -6.29 -17.50 -20.82
C MET A 122 -5.94 -16.77 -22.10
N ASP A 123 -5.17 -15.70 -21.96
CA ASP A 123 -4.54 -14.92 -23.02
C ASP A 123 -2.99 -14.98 -22.96
N GLY A 124 -2.45 -15.74 -22.01
CA GLY A 124 -1.03 -15.96 -21.88
C GLY A 124 -0.61 -16.55 -20.54
N PHE A 125 0.68 -16.84 -20.41
CA PHE A 125 1.27 -17.36 -19.19
C PHE A 125 2.76 -17.03 -19.09
N GLU A 126 3.29 -17.17 -17.89
CA GLU A 126 4.70 -17.06 -17.59
C GLU A 126 5.37 -18.44 -17.57
N LEU A 127 6.40 -18.61 -18.38
CA LEU A 127 7.28 -19.77 -18.40
C LEU A 127 8.57 -19.44 -17.61
N GLY A 128 8.78 -20.15 -16.51
CA GLY A 128 10.01 -20.08 -15.74
C GLY A 128 11.05 -21.07 -16.27
N ILE A 129 12.23 -20.59 -16.63
CA ILE A 129 13.36 -21.41 -17.08
C ILE A 129 14.62 -21.16 -16.26
N ARG A 130 15.50 -22.16 -16.16
CA ARG A 130 16.87 -21.91 -15.71
C ARG A 130 17.54 -21.00 -16.73
N ASN A 131 18.33 -20.05 -16.24
CA ASN A 131 18.98 -19.05 -17.09
C ASN A 131 19.71 -19.71 -18.27
N ALA A 132 19.35 -19.29 -19.48
CA ALA A 132 19.92 -19.73 -20.73
C ALA A 132 19.78 -18.60 -21.76
N GLN A 133 20.71 -18.53 -22.70
CA GLN A 133 20.65 -17.63 -23.85
C GLN A 133 20.57 -18.47 -25.13
N VAL A 134 19.35 -18.70 -25.61
CA VAL A 134 19.07 -19.64 -26.70
C VAL A 134 17.81 -19.22 -27.46
N ASN A 135 17.81 -19.40 -28.77
CA ASN A 135 16.60 -19.28 -29.59
C ASN A 135 16.02 -20.67 -29.82
N LYS A 136 14.72 -20.83 -29.59
CA LYS A 136 13.96 -22.06 -29.81
C LYS A 136 12.69 -21.75 -30.59
N SER A 137 12.07 -22.76 -31.21
CA SER A 137 10.68 -22.66 -31.63
C SER A 137 9.81 -23.35 -30.59
N ALA A 138 8.64 -22.79 -30.31
CA ALA A 138 7.67 -23.31 -29.36
C ALA A 138 6.35 -23.56 -30.07
N ARG A 139 5.79 -24.75 -29.85
CA ARG A 139 4.42 -25.07 -30.25
C ARG A 139 3.56 -25.19 -29.01
N ILE A 140 2.44 -24.48 -28.99
CA ILE A 140 1.49 -24.46 -27.89
C ILE A 140 0.17 -25.03 -28.38
N THR A 141 -0.30 -26.05 -27.69
CA THR A 141 -1.58 -26.71 -27.97
C THR A 141 -2.45 -26.72 -26.73
N GLY A 142 -3.76 -26.68 -26.93
CA GLY A 142 -4.78 -26.71 -25.89
C GLY A 142 -5.61 -27.99 -25.95
N SER A 143 -6.13 -28.41 -24.81
CA SER A 143 -6.95 -29.61 -24.68
C SER A 143 -7.91 -29.50 -23.50
N ASP A 144 -9.07 -30.12 -23.60
CA ASP A 144 -10.05 -30.20 -22.52
C ASP A 144 -10.03 -31.56 -21.80
N ASP A 145 -9.38 -32.57 -22.40
CA ASP A 145 -9.41 -33.98 -21.94
C ASP A 145 -8.04 -34.67 -21.93
N ARG A 146 -6.97 -33.93 -22.25
CA ARG A 146 -5.58 -34.41 -22.42
C ARG A 146 -5.36 -35.45 -23.51
N THR A 147 -6.39 -35.77 -24.30
CA THR A 147 -6.37 -36.78 -25.36
C THR A 147 -6.39 -36.10 -26.72
N HIS A 148 -7.29 -35.13 -26.91
CA HIS A 148 -7.42 -34.35 -28.13
C HIS A 148 -6.73 -32.99 -27.95
N TRP A 149 -5.74 -32.72 -28.80
CA TRP A 149 -4.92 -31.52 -28.72
C TRP A 149 -5.10 -30.67 -29.98
N PHE A 150 -5.41 -29.39 -29.77
CA PHE A 150 -5.65 -28.43 -30.84
C PHE A 150 -4.59 -27.34 -30.84
N MET A 151 -4.24 -26.85 -32.02
CA MET A 151 -3.25 -25.78 -32.16
C MET A 151 -3.78 -24.50 -31.51
N VAL A 152 -2.97 -23.90 -30.63
CA VAL A 152 -3.24 -22.57 -30.06
C VAL A 152 -2.27 -21.55 -30.64
N LYS A 153 -0.98 -21.89 -30.69
CA LYS A 153 0.08 -21.01 -31.21
C LYS A 153 1.29 -21.81 -31.69
N ASP A 154 1.97 -21.34 -32.73
CA ASP A 154 3.27 -21.85 -33.18
C ASP A 154 4.18 -20.63 -33.41
N GLU A 155 5.28 -20.51 -32.65
CA GLU A 155 6.09 -19.29 -32.66
C GLU A 155 7.59 -19.53 -32.45
N GLY A 156 8.39 -18.55 -32.87
CA GLY A 156 9.80 -18.44 -32.51
C GLY A 156 9.95 -17.77 -31.14
N LEU A 157 10.77 -18.36 -30.28
CA LEU A 157 10.99 -17.94 -28.89
C LEU A 157 12.47 -17.63 -28.65
N ALA A 158 12.75 -16.36 -28.37
CA ALA A 158 14.07 -15.93 -27.89
C ALA A 158 14.13 -16.04 -26.37
N LEU A 159 14.83 -17.05 -25.86
CA LEU A 159 15.05 -17.25 -24.44
C LEU A 159 16.39 -16.61 -24.07
N SER A 160 16.35 -15.45 -23.44
CA SER A 160 17.51 -14.86 -22.76
C SER A 160 17.28 -14.85 -21.25
N GLY A 161 18.34 -14.82 -20.46
CA GLY A 161 18.25 -14.38 -19.07
C GLY A 161 18.96 -13.04 -18.90
N ASP A 162 18.58 -12.33 -17.86
CA ASP A 162 19.02 -10.98 -17.50
C ASP A 162 20.15 -10.98 -16.45
N GLY A 163 20.77 -12.14 -16.21
CA GLY A 163 21.85 -12.32 -15.22
C GLY A 163 21.41 -12.99 -13.91
N ALA A 164 20.09 -13.10 -13.65
CA ALA A 164 19.60 -13.94 -12.56
C ALA A 164 19.72 -15.45 -12.90
N ALA A 165 19.81 -16.34 -11.90
CA ALA A 165 19.88 -17.79 -12.13
C ALA A 165 18.60 -18.40 -12.77
N ARG A 166 17.51 -17.63 -12.80
CA ARG A 166 16.20 -17.98 -13.36
C ARG A 166 15.73 -16.86 -14.28
N GLY A 167 15.28 -17.22 -15.48
CA GLY A 167 14.56 -16.33 -16.39
C GLY A 167 13.07 -16.59 -16.35
N LEU A 168 12.27 -15.53 -16.41
CA LEU A 168 10.81 -15.59 -16.59
C LEU A 168 10.47 -15.06 -17.99
N ARG A 169 9.65 -15.79 -18.74
CA ARG A 169 9.25 -15.40 -20.08
C ARG A 169 7.74 -15.43 -20.22
N TRP A 170 7.17 -14.30 -20.60
CA TRP A 170 5.76 -14.21 -20.95
C TRP A 170 5.52 -14.84 -22.32
N MET A 171 4.49 -15.66 -22.42
CA MET A 171 4.02 -16.32 -23.62
C MET A 171 2.58 -15.85 -23.84
N ASP A 172 2.36 -14.99 -24.84
CA ASP A 172 1.01 -14.55 -25.22
C ASP A 172 0.29 -15.64 -26.01
N LEU A 173 -1.03 -15.73 -25.85
CA LEU A 173 -1.92 -16.67 -26.53
C LEU A 173 -3.15 -15.93 -27.07
N PRO A 174 -3.77 -16.42 -28.16
CA PRO A 174 -5.17 -16.10 -28.42
C PRO A 174 -6.04 -16.49 -27.22
N LEU A 175 -7.01 -15.63 -26.87
CA LEU A 175 -7.92 -15.87 -25.76
C LEU A 175 -8.62 -17.23 -25.94
N SER A 176 -8.46 -18.12 -24.97
CA SER A 176 -8.99 -19.50 -25.00
C SER A 176 -9.38 -19.98 -23.60
N ASP A 177 -10.20 -21.03 -23.52
CA ASP A 177 -10.76 -21.58 -22.27
C ASP A 177 -10.35 -23.04 -22.01
N HIS A 178 -9.30 -23.51 -22.69
CA HIS A 178 -8.82 -24.88 -22.53
C HIS A 178 -8.36 -25.17 -21.10
N ARG A 179 -8.71 -26.36 -20.60
CA ARG A 179 -8.30 -26.78 -19.25
C ARG A 179 -6.81 -27.14 -19.16
N TYR A 180 -6.26 -27.66 -20.25
CA TYR A 180 -4.88 -28.13 -20.31
C TYR A 180 -4.15 -27.49 -21.48
N TYR A 181 -2.89 -27.13 -21.24
CA TYR A 181 -2.00 -26.63 -22.27
C TYR A 181 -0.73 -27.47 -22.32
N ARG A 182 -0.20 -27.63 -23.54
CA ARG A 182 1.07 -28.30 -23.81
C ARG A 182 1.98 -27.38 -24.60
N ILE A 183 3.19 -27.20 -24.09
CA ILE A 183 4.30 -26.51 -24.72
C ILE A 183 5.28 -27.55 -25.23
N GLU A 184 5.58 -27.53 -26.52
CA GLU A 184 6.67 -28.30 -27.12
C GLU A 184 7.78 -27.34 -27.56
N LEU A 185 8.91 -27.35 -26.86
CA LEU A 185 10.10 -26.58 -27.24
C LEU A 185 10.98 -27.44 -28.15
N ASN A 186 11.39 -26.88 -29.29
CA ASN A 186 12.26 -27.56 -30.24
C ASN A 186 13.73 -27.53 -29.80
N ASP A 187 14.30 -28.71 -29.59
CA ASP A 187 15.68 -28.95 -29.19
C ASP A 187 16.53 -29.53 -30.33
N SER A 188 16.07 -29.39 -31.58
CA SER A 188 16.77 -29.99 -32.74
C SER A 188 18.08 -29.28 -33.07
N LEU A 189 18.17 -27.98 -32.79
CA LEU A 189 19.35 -27.14 -33.09
C LEU A 189 20.13 -26.73 -31.82
N THR A 190 19.55 -26.94 -30.63
CA THR A 190 20.09 -26.44 -29.37
C THR A 190 19.77 -27.42 -28.24
N ALA A 191 20.59 -27.43 -27.19
CA ALA A 191 20.34 -28.28 -26.03
C ALA A 191 19.00 -27.91 -25.34
N PRO A 192 18.34 -28.87 -24.66
CA PRO A 192 17.12 -28.60 -23.89
C PRO A 192 17.33 -27.49 -22.86
N VAL A 193 16.28 -26.72 -22.61
CA VAL A 193 16.22 -25.80 -21.47
C VAL A 193 15.55 -26.48 -20.29
N GLN A 194 16.02 -26.18 -19.09
CA GLN A 194 15.35 -26.66 -17.88
C GLN A 194 14.17 -25.76 -17.55
N VAL A 195 12.96 -26.29 -17.71
CA VAL A 195 11.72 -25.61 -17.29
C VAL A 195 11.53 -25.80 -15.79
N LEU A 196 11.36 -24.69 -15.08
CA LEU A 196 11.23 -24.62 -13.61
C LEU A 196 9.78 -24.47 -13.15
N GLY A 197 8.90 -23.95 -14.00
CA GLY A 197 7.53 -23.63 -13.61
C GLY A 197 6.73 -22.99 -14.74
N VAL A 198 5.41 -23.05 -14.64
CA VAL A 198 4.47 -22.28 -15.44
C VAL A 198 3.47 -21.62 -14.50
N GLY A 199 3.03 -20.40 -14.80
CA GLY A 199 2.05 -19.70 -13.99
C GLY A 199 1.58 -18.40 -14.62
N HIS A 200 0.97 -17.54 -13.83
CA HIS A 200 0.69 -16.17 -14.21
C HIS A 200 0.86 -15.25 -13.00
N THR A 201 0.99 -13.97 -13.25
CA THR A 201 1.05 -12.95 -12.20
C THR A 201 -0.27 -12.20 -12.13
N VAL A 202 -0.91 -12.19 -10.97
CA VAL A 202 -2.10 -11.35 -10.72
C VAL A 202 -1.72 -10.12 -9.92
N GLN A 203 -2.34 -8.99 -10.27
CA GLN A 203 -2.38 -7.84 -9.37
C GLN A 203 -3.56 -8.00 -8.42
N ALA A 204 -3.29 -8.48 -7.21
CA ALA A 204 -4.25 -8.43 -6.13
C ALA A 204 -4.32 -7.00 -5.61
N ARG A 205 -5.52 -6.42 -5.57
CA ARG A 205 -5.75 -5.15 -4.87
C ARG A 205 -6.52 -5.47 -3.59
N SER A 206 -5.90 -5.21 -2.46
CA SER A 206 -6.58 -5.22 -1.16
C SER A 206 -6.74 -3.80 -0.64
N GLU A 207 -7.76 -3.61 0.19
CA GLU A 207 -7.90 -2.37 0.96
C GLU A 207 -6.87 -2.38 2.09
N GLY A 208 -6.37 -1.20 2.46
CA GLY A 208 -5.61 -1.02 3.69
C GLY A 208 -6.46 -1.38 4.91
N GLN A 209 -5.80 -1.62 6.04
CA GLN A 209 -6.50 -1.87 7.30
C GLN A 209 -7.03 -0.56 7.89
N TYR A 210 -8.24 -0.62 8.46
CA TYR A 210 -8.86 0.51 9.14
C TYR A 210 -9.32 0.07 10.52
N VAL A 211 -9.16 0.95 11.49
CA VAL A 211 -9.70 0.77 12.84
C VAL A 211 -11.06 1.44 12.96
N SER A 212 -11.96 0.84 13.73
CA SER A 212 -13.21 1.51 14.09
C SER A 212 -12.89 2.77 14.90
N ALA A 213 -13.62 3.85 14.65
CA ALA A 213 -13.52 5.11 15.42
C ALA A 213 -13.94 4.96 16.90
N GLY A 214 -14.34 3.76 17.33
CA GLY A 214 -14.78 3.46 18.68
C GLY A 214 -16.26 3.75 18.87
N ASN A 215 -16.63 4.19 20.07
CA ASN A 215 -18.01 4.57 20.38
C ASN A 215 -18.32 5.91 19.71
N VAL A 216 -19.13 5.84 18.66
CA VAL A 216 -19.60 7.02 17.93
C VAL A 216 -21.10 7.11 18.11
N ARG A 217 -21.56 8.25 18.63
CA ARG A 217 -22.99 8.58 18.70
C ARG A 217 -23.38 9.28 17.41
N TRP A 218 -24.59 9.06 16.95
CA TRP A 218 -25.09 9.78 15.80
C TRP A 218 -26.59 10.04 15.90
N ASP A 219 -27.04 11.09 15.25
CA ASP A 219 -28.45 11.34 14.99
C ASP A 219 -28.70 11.55 13.49
N ARG A 220 -29.94 11.31 13.10
CA ARG A 220 -30.42 11.54 11.75
C ARG A 220 -31.55 12.55 11.80
N HIS A 221 -31.49 13.50 10.88
CA HIS A 221 -32.54 14.50 10.68
C HIS A 221 -32.85 14.63 9.19
N GLU A 222 -34.11 14.90 8.86
CA GLU A 222 -34.54 15.19 7.49
C GLU A 222 -34.76 16.70 7.34
N GLU A 223 -34.03 17.34 6.42
CA GLU A 223 -34.13 18.78 6.18
C GLU A 223 -34.31 19.05 4.69
N LYS A 224 -35.48 19.56 4.29
CA LYS A 224 -35.75 20.05 2.92
C LYS A 224 -35.27 19.10 1.80
N GLY A 225 -35.61 17.82 1.92
CA GLY A 225 -35.22 16.77 0.95
C GLY A 225 -33.79 16.26 1.10
N ARG A 226 -33.08 16.61 2.18
CA ARG A 226 -31.76 16.08 2.53
C ARG A 226 -31.86 15.26 3.80
N THR A 227 -31.17 14.12 3.81
CA THR A 227 -30.92 13.36 5.02
C THR A 227 -29.59 13.80 5.60
N VAL A 228 -29.61 14.33 6.81
CA VAL A 228 -28.43 14.81 7.53
C VAL A 228 -28.10 13.81 8.63
N PHE A 229 -26.88 13.29 8.61
CA PHE A 229 -26.31 12.49 9.70
C PHE A 229 -25.34 13.34 10.49
N ARG A 230 -25.59 13.51 11.79
CA ARG A 230 -24.65 14.16 12.70
C ARG A 230 -23.92 13.10 13.47
N ILE A 231 -22.60 13.16 13.44
CA ILE A 231 -21.71 12.14 14.01
C ILE A 231 -20.92 12.81 15.14
N TYR A 232 -20.94 12.19 16.31
CA TYR A 232 -20.34 12.67 17.54
C TYR A 232 -19.38 11.62 18.10
N GLY A 233 -18.13 12.01 18.32
CA GLY A 233 -17.17 11.24 19.10
C GLY A 233 -17.04 11.79 20.51
N ASP A 234 -16.58 10.95 21.44
CA ASP A 234 -16.21 11.40 22.79
C ASP A 234 -14.85 12.13 22.81
N HIS A 235 -14.10 12.05 21.70
CA HIS A 235 -12.90 12.80 21.39
C HIS A 235 -12.97 13.31 19.94
N PRO A 236 -12.07 14.23 19.51
CA PRO A 236 -11.94 14.57 18.09
C PRO A 236 -11.82 13.30 17.23
N LEU A 237 -12.34 13.34 16.00
CA LEU A 237 -12.31 12.21 15.08
C LEU A 237 -11.57 12.60 13.81
N VAL A 238 -10.63 11.75 13.39
CA VAL A 238 -10.08 11.76 12.04
C VAL A 238 -10.78 10.63 11.29
N ILE A 239 -11.49 10.97 10.21
CA ILE A 239 -12.30 10.02 9.46
C ILE A 239 -11.63 9.77 8.12
N ASP A 240 -10.96 8.63 7.98
CA ASP A 240 -10.39 8.19 6.71
C ASP A 240 -11.46 7.49 5.84
N ARG A 241 -12.45 6.84 6.48
CA ARG A 241 -13.47 6.07 5.77
C ARG A 241 -14.82 6.11 6.49
N LEU A 242 -15.87 6.46 5.72
CA LEU A 242 -17.26 6.33 6.14
C LEU A 242 -17.93 5.19 5.36
N ARG A 243 -18.50 4.22 6.06
CA ARG A 243 -19.28 3.12 5.47
C ARG A 243 -20.70 3.19 5.97
N TYR A 244 -21.67 3.15 5.05
CA TYR A 244 -23.09 3.07 5.37
C TYR A 244 -23.72 1.97 4.51
N THR A 245 -24.82 1.40 5.01
CA THR A 245 -25.61 0.40 4.32
C THR A 245 -27.04 0.90 4.19
N THR A 246 -27.66 0.62 3.04
CA THR A 246 -29.08 0.90 2.79
C THR A 246 -29.86 -0.39 2.73
N SER A 247 -31.14 -0.35 3.11
CA SER A 247 -32.08 -1.44 2.91
C SER A 247 -32.72 -1.45 1.51
N ASP A 248 -32.44 -0.45 0.67
CA ASP A 248 -33.01 -0.36 -0.67
C ASP A 248 -32.50 -1.49 -1.56
N THR A 249 -33.42 -2.15 -2.26
CA THR A 249 -33.12 -3.21 -3.23
C THR A 249 -32.96 -2.68 -4.65
N LEU A 250 -33.36 -1.42 -4.89
CA LEU A 250 -33.22 -0.74 -6.17
C LEU A 250 -31.95 0.13 -6.19
N PRO A 251 -31.22 0.17 -7.32
CA PRO A 251 -30.11 1.10 -7.48
C PRO A 251 -30.60 2.55 -7.32
N TYR A 252 -29.86 3.35 -6.56
CA TYR A 252 -30.11 4.78 -6.45
C TYR A 252 -28.79 5.55 -6.49
N GLN A 253 -28.87 6.82 -6.88
CA GLN A 253 -27.77 7.76 -6.82
C GLN A 253 -28.14 8.92 -5.90
N ARG A 254 -27.31 9.21 -4.92
CA ARG A 254 -27.46 10.37 -4.03
C ARG A 254 -26.15 11.11 -3.94
N GLN A 255 -26.23 12.44 -3.88
CA GLN A 255 -25.08 13.29 -3.59
C GLN A 255 -24.90 13.34 -2.07
N ALA A 256 -23.66 13.21 -1.62
CA ALA A 256 -23.28 13.30 -0.22
C ALA A 256 -22.19 14.36 -0.05
N GLU A 257 -22.26 15.09 1.06
CA GLU A 257 -21.27 16.08 1.46
C GLU A 257 -20.86 15.80 2.91
N LEU A 258 -19.57 15.88 3.19
CA LEU A 258 -19.02 15.77 4.54
C LEU A 258 -18.57 17.16 5.00
N ALA A 259 -19.04 17.58 6.17
CA ALA A 259 -18.66 18.85 6.77
C ALA A 259 -18.40 18.68 8.26
N THR A 260 -17.43 19.41 8.79
CA THR A 260 -17.15 19.49 10.23
C THR A 260 -17.86 20.69 10.83
N MET A 261 -18.59 20.52 11.93
CA MET A 261 -19.10 21.67 12.68
C MET A 261 -17.94 22.40 13.33
N ARG A 262 -17.76 23.69 13.05
CA ARG A 262 -16.81 24.52 13.80
C ARG A 262 -17.36 24.75 15.20
N SER A 263 -16.76 24.13 16.21
CA SER A 263 -17.02 24.46 17.61
C SER A 263 -16.40 25.83 17.89
N ALA A 264 -17.23 26.86 18.11
CA ALA A 264 -16.78 28.16 18.59
C ALA A 264 -16.42 28.07 20.08
N LEU A 265 -15.28 27.44 20.41
CA LEU A 265 -14.67 27.59 21.72
C LEU A 265 -13.68 28.76 21.66
N ALA A 266 -13.99 29.79 22.42
CA ALA A 266 -13.27 31.05 22.47
C ALA A 266 -11.83 30.87 23.01
N HIS A 267 -10.83 31.04 22.14
CA HIS A 267 -9.69 31.90 22.48
C HIS A 267 -9.13 32.58 21.25
N ARG A 268 -8.85 33.87 21.44
CA ARG A 268 -8.41 34.85 20.47
C ARG A 268 -7.03 34.45 19.91
N THR A 269 -6.80 34.81 18.65
CA THR A 269 -5.52 34.81 17.90
C THR A 269 -4.97 33.44 17.45
N GLN A 270 -5.38 33.00 16.26
CA GLN A 270 -4.50 32.92 15.08
C GLN A 270 -5.34 32.60 13.83
N THR A 271 -4.97 33.24 12.73
CA THR A 271 -5.60 33.22 11.41
C THR A 271 -5.67 31.80 10.83
N PRO A 272 -6.80 31.34 10.26
CA PRO A 272 -6.83 30.06 9.58
C PRO A 272 -6.51 30.22 8.08
N GLN A 273 -5.39 29.64 7.64
CA GLN A 273 -5.28 29.02 6.32
C GLN A 273 -5.49 27.51 6.54
N GLY A 274 -6.51 26.91 5.94
CA GLY A 274 -6.78 25.48 6.11
C GLY A 274 -7.94 24.99 5.24
N ALA A 275 -7.59 24.19 4.25
CA ALA A 275 -8.38 23.65 3.14
C ALA A 275 -9.71 23.00 3.53
N ALA A 276 -10.75 23.28 2.74
CA ALA A 276 -11.91 22.41 2.60
C ALA A 276 -11.55 21.28 1.62
N HIS A 277 -11.48 20.03 2.09
CA HIS A 277 -11.37 18.87 1.20
C HIS A 277 -12.78 18.44 0.76
N LEU A 278 -13.09 18.71 -0.51
CA LEU A 278 -14.25 18.15 -1.21
C LEU A 278 -13.96 16.69 -1.56
N ALA A 279 -14.41 15.75 -0.72
CA ALA A 279 -14.48 14.35 -1.11
C ALA A 279 -15.80 14.12 -1.86
N ARG A 280 -15.75 13.96 -3.19
CA ARG A 280 -16.88 13.43 -3.98
C ARG A 280 -16.81 11.91 -3.93
N THR A 281 -17.69 11.28 -3.16
CA THR A 281 -17.85 9.82 -3.18
C THR A 281 -19.02 9.44 -4.08
N SER A 282 -18.73 8.85 -5.23
CA SER A 282 -19.70 8.13 -6.05
C SER A 282 -19.71 6.66 -5.61
N ALA A 283 -20.81 6.20 -5.01
CA ALA A 283 -21.00 4.78 -4.74
C ALA A 283 -21.33 4.05 -6.06
N HIS A 284 -20.43 3.19 -6.53
CA HIS A 284 -20.78 2.17 -7.53
C HIS A 284 -21.14 0.88 -6.80
N ALA A 285 -22.25 0.26 -7.22
CA ALA A 285 -22.67 -1.04 -6.71
C ALA A 285 -21.56 -2.09 -6.93
N PRO A 286 -21.27 -2.98 -5.97
CA PRO A 286 -20.39 -4.11 -6.21
C PRO A 286 -21.03 -5.04 -7.25
N TRP A 287 -20.19 -5.56 -8.16
CA TRP A 287 -20.57 -6.64 -9.08
C TRP A 287 -21.09 -7.84 -8.28
N PRO A 288 -22.11 -8.56 -8.78
CA PRO A 288 -22.64 -9.72 -8.08
C PRO A 288 -21.56 -10.82 -7.98
N PRO A 289 -21.54 -11.58 -6.88
CA PRO A 289 -20.63 -12.71 -6.74
C PRO A 289 -20.95 -13.76 -7.81
N THR A 290 -19.91 -14.21 -8.50
CA THR A 290 -19.98 -15.38 -9.37
C THR A 290 -20.30 -16.59 -8.49
N ASN A 291 -21.56 -17.05 -8.55
CA ASN A 291 -22.00 -18.22 -7.82
C ASN A 291 -21.25 -19.46 -8.34
N ALA A 292 -20.32 -19.97 -7.55
CA ALA A 292 -19.84 -21.34 -7.67
C ALA A 292 -20.97 -22.27 -7.18
N ARG A 293 -21.46 -23.12 -8.08
CA ARG A 293 -22.10 -24.40 -7.76
C ARG A 293 -21.24 -25.50 -8.38
#